data_AF-D0Z479-F1
#
_entry.id   AF-D0Z479-F1
#
_cell.length_a   1.000
_cell.length_b   1.000
_cell.length_c   1.000
_cell.angle_alpha   90.00
_cell.angle_beta   90.00
_cell.angle_gamma   90.00
#
_symmetry.space_group_name_H-M   'P 1'
#
loop_
_entity.id
_entity.type
_entity.pdbx_description
1 polymer ?
#
loop_
_entity_poly.entity_id
_entity_poly.type
_entity_poly.pdbx_seq_one_letter_code
_entity_poly.pdbx_strand_id
1 'polypeptide(L)'
;MLLDFNGEYIKDQIVSLEHKHAIDLNTNTAVDQFPLAEDEFWNVETLSILFQATTNTQKPFINRVLQGRSKYGSGKASALSYLKYTIKFCFTSSSQKPEVLDLIKSVLKSTNQAKILDKVCWHGNKYKLLRDNMSDVFFNGESEYDIYLKNIVDSIQINDLDAFQEFKILCKLKLINDLMFNYVQFDHIQPLLKRAESSLGGLSKVIKVESSVAVDDKAITVISLRNCNQDVKKIIPLLVTKHYYNSHKKQVKKSPPEKTLHLIIDEAHNILSQQSVREQANWKDYRLELFEELIKEGRKFGIFLTLSSQRPADISATIMSQLHNFFIHRLVNDRDLFLLDNTISTLDSVSRSLIPNLSRGSCIITGTSFDLPMLIQVDELNDNCKPDSNDVLLESLWSVKTEEESA
;
A
#
# COMPACT_ATOMS: atom_id res chain seq x y z
N MET A 1 2.60 18.01 0.22
CA MET A 1 2.74 16.75 0.96
C MET A 1 4.18 16.27 0.87
N LEU A 2 4.73 15.79 1.98
CA LEU A 2 6.07 15.22 2.11
C LEU A 2 5.96 13.76 2.58
N LEU A 3 6.54 12.84 1.81
CA LEU A 3 6.76 11.45 2.21
C LEU A 3 8.16 11.34 2.83
N ASP A 4 8.21 11.03 4.12
CA ASP A 4 9.42 11.02 4.92
C ASP A 4 9.78 9.58 5.34
N PHE A 5 10.87 9.03 4.80
CA PHE A 5 11.29 7.66 5.08
C PHE A 5 12.03 7.49 6.42
N ASN A 6 12.57 8.59 6.95
CA ASN A 6 13.46 8.60 8.11
C ASN A 6 12.82 9.20 9.37
N GLY A 7 11.70 9.91 9.24
CA GLY A 7 10.97 10.52 10.36
C GLY A 7 11.64 11.79 10.87
N GLU A 8 12.31 12.52 10.00
CA GLU A 8 13.08 13.72 10.32
C GLU A 8 12.23 15.00 10.34
N TYR A 9 11.02 14.98 9.77
CA TYR A 9 10.22 16.18 9.49
C TYR A 9 8.88 16.28 10.26
N ILE A 10 8.65 15.42 11.25
CA ILE A 10 7.36 15.29 11.97
C ILE A 10 7.15 16.42 12.99
N LYS A 11 8.22 16.95 13.58
CA LYS A 11 8.13 17.93 14.68
C LYS A 11 7.91 19.35 14.15
N ASP A 12 8.13 20.36 15.00
CA ASP A 12 7.92 21.79 14.70
C ASP A 12 8.96 22.41 13.75
N GLN A 13 9.43 21.64 12.78
CA GLN A 13 10.50 21.98 11.83
C GLN A 13 9.90 22.42 10.50
N ILE A 14 10.62 23.15 9.64
CA ILE A 14 10.09 23.74 8.38
C ILE A 14 8.98 24.78 8.62
N VAL A 15 7.86 24.38 9.21
CA VAL A 15 6.73 25.23 9.64
C VAL A 15 6.15 24.70 10.95
N SER A 16 5.43 25.56 11.67
CA SER A 16 4.82 25.17 12.94
C SER A 16 3.75 24.09 12.78
N LEU A 17 3.47 23.32 13.84
CA LEU A 17 2.39 22.32 13.92
C LEU A 17 0.99 22.92 13.68
N GLU A 18 0.83 24.24 13.83
CA GLU A 18 -0.41 24.93 13.44
C GLU A 18 -0.65 24.92 11.93
N HIS A 19 0.42 24.83 11.12
CA HIS A 19 0.38 24.78 9.66
C HIS A 19 0.80 23.43 9.08
N LYS A 20 1.18 22.47 9.93
CA LYS A 20 1.61 21.12 9.55
C LYS A 20 0.64 20.07 10.07
N HIS A 21 0.21 19.18 9.17
CA HIS A 21 -0.38 17.91 9.54
C HIS A 21 0.71 16.84 9.52
N ALA A 22 1.07 16.29 10.67
CA ALA A 22 2.07 15.24 10.78
C ALA A 22 1.40 13.89 11.09
N ILE A 23 1.77 12.85 10.35
CA ILE A 23 1.25 11.49 10.52
C ILE A 23 2.45 10.54 10.70
N ASP A 24 2.67 10.03 11.92
CA ASP A 24 3.77 9.09 12.24
C ASP A 24 3.28 7.63 12.16
N LEU A 25 3.41 7.03 10.98
CA LEU A 25 2.92 5.67 10.75
C LEU A 25 3.84 4.64 11.41
N ASN A 26 3.24 3.69 12.11
CA ASN A 26 3.94 2.64 12.82
C ASN A 26 3.31 1.27 12.58
N THR A 27 4.11 0.26 12.23
CA THR A 27 3.59 -1.11 12.01
C THR A 27 3.54 -1.97 13.27
N ASN A 28 4.13 -1.49 14.37
CA ASN A 28 4.10 -2.17 15.65
C ASN A 28 2.94 -1.66 16.51
N THR A 29 2.72 -0.34 16.52
CA THR A 29 1.66 0.35 17.26
C THR A 29 0.70 1.06 16.30
N ALA A 30 -0.56 1.25 16.68
CA ALA A 30 -1.54 1.99 15.87
C ALA A 30 -1.71 3.41 16.42
N VAL A 31 -0.59 4.17 16.52
CA VAL A 31 -0.60 5.54 17.08
C VAL A 31 -1.28 6.49 16.11
N ASP A 32 -0.70 6.67 14.94
CA ASP A 32 -1.31 7.41 13.84
C ASP A 32 -1.71 6.46 12.70
N GLN A 33 -2.78 6.83 12.00
CA GLN A 33 -3.28 6.09 10.86
C GLN A 33 -3.62 7.06 9.74
N PHE A 34 -3.25 6.70 8.51
CA PHE A 34 -3.66 7.42 7.32
C PHE A 34 -5.16 7.18 7.07
N PRO A 35 -5.99 8.23 7.05
CA PRO A 35 -7.42 8.09 6.80
C PRO A 35 -7.66 7.81 5.32
N LEU A 36 -8.45 6.77 5.02
CA LEU A 36 -8.81 6.36 3.67
C LEU A 36 -10.33 6.24 3.56
N ALA A 37 -10.92 6.90 2.57
CA ALA A 37 -12.37 6.87 2.41
C ALA A 37 -12.86 5.47 2.01
N GLU A 38 -14.06 5.06 2.45
CA GLU A 38 -14.64 3.77 2.11
C GLU A 38 -14.74 3.53 0.59
N ASP A 39 -15.17 4.54 -0.18
CA ASP A 39 -15.29 4.44 -1.64
C ASP A 39 -13.92 4.28 -2.33
N GLU A 40 -12.87 4.82 -1.72
CA GLU A 40 -11.50 4.66 -2.18
C GLU A 40 -10.89 3.32 -1.78
N PHE A 41 -11.15 2.84 -0.56
CA PHE A 41 -10.71 1.53 -0.12
C PHE A 41 -11.36 0.43 -0.97
N TRP A 42 -12.66 0.51 -1.23
CA TRP A 42 -13.41 -0.45 -2.04
C TRP A 42 -13.25 -0.22 -3.56
N ASN A 43 -12.07 0.24 -3.98
CA ASN A 43 -11.68 0.39 -5.38
C ASN A 43 -10.71 -0.73 -5.80
N VAL A 44 -10.91 -1.28 -7.01
CA VAL A 44 -10.05 -2.36 -7.56
C VAL A 44 -8.58 -1.97 -7.58
N GLU A 45 -8.27 -0.74 -7.99
CA GLU A 45 -6.89 -0.24 -8.05
C GLU A 45 -6.27 -0.16 -6.66
N THR A 46 -7.00 0.42 -5.69
CA THR A 46 -6.54 0.57 -4.30
C THR A 46 -6.26 -0.78 -3.66
N LEU A 47 -7.20 -1.74 -3.76
CA LEU A 47 -7.00 -3.09 -3.25
C LEU A 47 -5.87 -3.82 -3.98
N SER A 48 -5.69 -3.55 -5.27
CA SER A 48 -4.54 -4.10 -6.02
C SER A 48 -3.21 -3.54 -5.49
N ILE A 49 -3.17 -2.27 -5.08
CA ILE A 49 -2.01 -1.66 -4.42
C ILE A 49 -1.75 -2.29 -3.06
N LEU A 50 -2.77 -2.33 -2.20
CA LEU A 50 -2.67 -2.84 -0.83
C LEU A 50 -2.19 -4.30 -0.77
N PHE A 51 -2.56 -5.12 -1.75
CA PHE A 51 -2.27 -6.55 -1.75
C PHE A 51 -1.31 -7.00 -2.87
N GLN A 52 -0.69 -6.02 -3.54
CA GLN A 52 0.28 -6.23 -4.62
C GLN A 52 -0.24 -7.20 -5.69
N ALA A 53 -1.47 -6.97 -6.14
CA ALA A 53 -2.17 -7.88 -7.03
C ALA A 53 -1.61 -7.83 -8.45
N THR A 54 -1.40 -8.99 -9.08
CA THR A 54 -1.00 -9.10 -10.49
C THR A 54 -2.13 -8.67 -11.42
N THR A 55 -1.77 -8.00 -12.51
CA THR A 55 -2.70 -7.40 -13.48
C THR A 55 -3.61 -8.42 -14.17
N ASN A 56 -3.07 -9.58 -14.57
CA ASN A 56 -3.78 -10.50 -15.45
C ASN A 56 -4.75 -11.44 -14.72
N THR A 57 -4.50 -11.76 -13.45
CA THR A 57 -5.28 -12.80 -12.75
C THR A 57 -5.86 -12.31 -11.43
N GLN A 58 -5.07 -11.61 -10.62
CA GLN A 58 -5.48 -11.20 -9.28
C GLN A 58 -6.34 -9.93 -9.29
N LYS A 59 -6.03 -8.95 -10.14
CA LYS A 59 -6.88 -7.75 -10.33
C LYS A 59 -8.29 -8.11 -10.83
N PRO A 60 -8.48 -8.98 -11.85
CA PRO A 60 -9.81 -9.49 -12.22
C PRO A 60 -10.52 -10.26 -11.10
N PHE A 61 -9.78 -11.00 -10.27
CA PHE A 61 -10.35 -11.65 -9.10
C PHE A 61 -10.89 -10.62 -8.09
N ILE A 62 -10.10 -9.61 -7.73
CA ILE A 62 -10.51 -8.50 -6.86
C ILE A 62 -11.76 -7.81 -7.41
N ASN A 63 -11.81 -7.53 -8.72
CA ASN A 63 -12.99 -6.94 -9.34
C ASN A 63 -14.25 -7.78 -9.13
N ARG A 64 -14.15 -9.11 -9.29
CA ARG A 64 -15.29 -10.01 -9.04
C ARG A 64 -15.62 -10.14 -7.55
N VAL A 65 -14.67 -9.95 -6.64
CA VAL A 65 -14.93 -9.82 -5.19
C VAL A 65 -15.80 -8.59 -4.92
N LEU A 66 -15.46 -7.44 -5.51
CA LEU A 66 -16.25 -6.21 -5.35
C LEU A 66 -17.65 -6.31 -5.96
N GLN A 67 -17.79 -6.94 -7.12
CA GLN A 67 -19.10 -7.25 -7.71
C GLN A 67 -19.95 -8.12 -6.77
N GLY A 68 -19.32 -9.12 -6.14
CA GLY A 68 -19.94 -9.94 -5.11
C GLY A 68 -20.40 -9.10 -3.92
N ARG A 69 -19.53 -8.21 -3.42
CA ARG A 69 -19.88 -7.28 -2.35
C ARG A 69 -21.15 -6.51 -2.70
N SER A 70 -21.15 -5.77 -3.80
CA SER A 70 -22.29 -4.94 -4.24
C SER A 70 -23.58 -5.75 -4.43
N LYS A 71 -23.50 -7.02 -4.86
CA LYS A 71 -24.66 -7.90 -5.00
C LYS A 71 -25.29 -8.29 -3.66
N TYR A 72 -24.48 -8.48 -2.62
CA TYR A 72 -24.93 -8.97 -1.31
C TYR A 72 -25.05 -7.87 -0.24
N GLY A 73 -24.72 -6.62 -0.58
CA GLY A 73 -24.84 -5.44 0.29
C GLY A 73 -23.49 -4.79 0.63
N SER A 74 -23.35 -4.20 1.80
CA SER A 74 -22.05 -3.70 2.31
C SER A 74 -21.82 -4.13 3.76
N GLY A 75 -20.55 -4.11 4.18
CA GLY A 75 -20.17 -4.41 5.56
C GLY A 75 -20.50 -5.85 5.97
N LYS A 76 -20.84 -5.98 7.26
CA LYS A 76 -21.27 -7.25 7.86
C LYS A 76 -22.43 -7.92 7.12
N ALA A 77 -23.40 -7.15 6.62
CA ALA A 77 -24.55 -7.71 5.89
C ALA A 77 -24.13 -8.40 4.58
N SER A 78 -23.16 -7.82 3.86
CA SER A 78 -22.60 -8.43 2.65
C SER A 78 -21.90 -9.74 2.93
N ALA A 79 -20.97 -9.73 3.90
CA ALA A 79 -20.22 -10.92 4.30
C ALA A 79 -21.15 -12.04 4.78
N LEU A 80 -22.18 -11.72 5.57
CA LEU A 80 -23.14 -12.70 6.09
C LEU A 80 -24.01 -13.30 4.99
N SER A 81 -24.62 -12.45 4.15
CA SER A 81 -25.51 -12.91 3.07
C SER A 81 -24.74 -13.75 2.07
N TYR A 82 -23.51 -13.35 1.75
CA TYR A 82 -22.64 -14.10 0.86
C TYR A 82 -22.21 -15.43 1.50
N LEU A 83 -21.81 -15.46 2.77
CA LEU A 83 -21.48 -16.71 3.46
C LEU A 83 -22.64 -17.72 3.44
N LYS A 84 -23.86 -17.28 3.79
CA LYS A 84 -25.05 -18.13 3.77
C LYS A 84 -25.32 -18.68 2.36
N TYR A 85 -25.24 -17.82 1.35
CA TYR A 85 -25.37 -18.23 -0.06
C TYR A 85 -24.32 -19.28 -0.43
N THR A 86 -23.05 -19.05 -0.12
CA THR A 86 -21.95 -19.95 -0.48
C THR A 86 -22.10 -21.30 0.21
N ILE A 87 -22.47 -21.34 1.49
CA ILE A 87 -22.76 -22.62 2.17
C ILE A 87 -23.92 -23.34 1.48
N LYS A 88 -25.05 -22.68 1.24
CA LYS A 88 -26.18 -23.31 0.53
C LYS A 88 -25.71 -23.88 -0.81
N PHE A 89 -25.06 -23.07 -1.63
CA PHE A 89 -24.60 -23.44 -2.96
C PHE A 89 -23.67 -24.67 -2.93
N CYS A 90 -22.71 -24.72 -2.02
CA CYS A 90 -21.78 -25.85 -1.92
C CYS A 90 -22.48 -27.16 -1.52
N PHE A 91 -23.48 -27.10 -0.65
CA PHE A 91 -24.18 -28.28 -0.15
C PHE A 91 -25.33 -28.73 -1.07
N THR A 92 -25.91 -27.84 -1.87
CA THR A 92 -26.97 -28.22 -2.83
C THR A 92 -26.43 -28.56 -4.22
N SER A 93 -25.14 -28.30 -4.48
CA SER A 93 -24.53 -28.56 -5.79
C SER A 93 -24.31 -30.05 -6.05
N SER A 94 -24.49 -30.46 -7.31
CA SER A 94 -24.21 -31.82 -7.76
C SER A 94 -22.72 -32.12 -7.92
N SER A 95 -21.90 -31.11 -8.26
CA SER A 95 -20.45 -31.24 -8.45
C SER A 95 -19.69 -30.56 -7.31
N GLN A 96 -19.53 -31.29 -6.20
CA GLN A 96 -18.83 -30.81 -5.00
C GLN A 96 -17.34 -31.12 -5.08
N LYS A 97 -16.53 -30.35 -4.34
CA LYS A 97 -15.07 -30.47 -4.32
C LYS A 97 -14.54 -30.67 -2.91
N PRO A 98 -13.47 -31.46 -2.71
CA PRO A 98 -12.93 -31.75 -1.37
C PRO A 98 -12.45 -30.48 -0.64
N GLU A 99 -11.85 -29.54 -1.36
CA GLU A 99 -11.24 -28.33 -0.78
C GLU A 99 -12.28 -27.35 -0.21
N VAL A 100 -13.52 -27.44 -0.69
CA VAL A 100 -14.59 -26.49 -0.35
C VAL A 100 -14.94 -26.55 1.13
N LEU A 101 -14.97 -27.74 1.73
CA LEU A 101 -15.31 -27.90 3.14
C LEU A 101 -14.30 -27.18 4.04
N ASP A 102 -13.00 -27.38 3.79
CA ASP A 102 -11.93 -26.76 4.57
C ASP A 102 -11.90 -25.23 4.40
N LEU A 103 -12.16 -24.75 3.18
CA LEU A 103 -12.28 -23.32 2.91
C LEU A 103 -13.47 -22.70 3.64
N ILE A 104 -14.65 -23.34 3.63
CA ILE A 104 -15.82 -22.86 4.39
C ILE A 104 -15.53 -22.86 5.89
N LYS A 105 -14.93 -23.94 6.42
CA LYS A 105 -14.51 -24.02 7.83
C LYS A 105 -13.52 -22.90 8.20
N SER A 106 -12.59 -22.55 7.30
CA SER A 106 -11.68 -21.41 7.48
C SER A 106 -12.41 -20.06 7.58
N VAL A 107 -13.44 -19.86 6.76
CA VAL A 107 -14.28 -18.64 6.83
C VAL A 107 -15.07 -18.61 8.13
N LEU A 108 -15.74 -19.70 8.50
CA LEU A 108 -16.50 -19.81 9.75
C LEU A 108 -15.62 -19.61 10.99
N LYS A 109 -14.36 -20.07 10.97
CA LYS A 109 -13.39 -19.80 12.03
C LYS A 109 -13.10 -18.31 12.15
N SER A 110 -13.06 -17.58 11.03
CA SER A 110 -12.82 -16.13 11.00
C SER A 110 -14.03 -15.34 11.51
N THR A 111 -15.21 -15.96 11.58
CA THR A 111 -16.45 -15.36 12.10
C THR A 111 -16.87 -15.89 13.47
N ASN A 112 -15.99 -16.60 14.19
CA ASN A 112 -16.28 -17.26 15.48
C ASN A 112 -17.41 -18.31 15.45
N GLN A 113 -17.68 -18.90 14.28
CA GLN A 113 -18.74 -19.90 14.05
C GLN A 113 -18.18 -21.27 13.63
N ALA A 114 -16.93 -21.58 14.04
CA ALA A 114 -16.18 -22.75 13.57
C ALA A 114 -16.94 -24.09 13.74
N LYS A 115 -17.72 -24.22 14.82
CA LYS A 115 -18.38 -25.47 15.21
C LYS A 115 -19.57 -25.89 14.34
N ILE A 116 -20.06 -24.99 13.48
CA ILE A 116 -21.29 -25.22 12.70
C ILE A 116 -21.20 -26.43 11.78
N LEU A 117 -20.01 -26.70 11.22
CA LEU A 117 -19.77 -27.78 10.26
C LEU A 117 -18.85 -28.87 10.80
N ASP A 118 -18.65 -28.98 12.12
CA ASP A 118 -17.73 -29.97 12.72
C ASP A 118 -18.12 -31.41 12.38
N LYS A 119 -19.42 -31.68 12.35
CA LYS A 119 -19.95 -33.02 12.02
C LYS A 119 -19.82 -33.34 10.54
N VAL A 120 -19.85 -32.32 9.67
CA VAL A 120 -19.80 -32.51 8.21
C VAL A 120 -18.42 -32.99 7.79
N CYS A 121 -18.41 -34.03 6.96
CA CYS A 121 -17.21 -34.66 6.43
C CYS A 121 -17.27 -34.82 4.91
N TRP A 122 -16.11 -35.02 4.29
CA TRP A 122 -15.99 -35.33 2.87
C TRP A 122 -15.93 -36.85 2.65
N HIS A 123 -16.72 -37.35 1.70
CA HIS A 123 -16.73 -38.75 1.30
C HIS A 123 -16.00 -38.92 -0.05
N GLY A 124 -14.74 -39.39 0.01
CA GLY A 124 -13.85 -39.50 -1.14
C GLY A 124 -14.39 -40.31 -2.32
N ASN A 125 -14.99 -41.48 -2.05
CA ASN A 125 -15.43 -42.37 -3.14
C ASN A 125 -16.66 -41.86 -3.90
N LYS A 126 -17.54 -41.13 -3.22
CA LYS A 126 -18.77 -40.58 -3.83
C LYS A 126 -18.56 -39.14 -4.31
N TYR A 127 -17.44 -38.51 -3.95
CA TYR A 127 -17.14 -37.10 -4.19
C TYR A 127 -18.24 -36.16 -3.65
N LYS A 128 -18.70 -36.42 -2.41
CA LYS A 128 -19.81 -35.70 -1.77
C LYS A 128 -19.54 -35.34 -0.33
N LEU A 129 -20.19 -34.27 0.12
CA LEU A 129 -20.32 -33.88 1.51
C LEU A 129 -21.36 -34.76 2.20
N LEU A 130 -21.02 -35.18 3.41
CA LEU A 130 -21.82 -36.08 4.24
C LEU A 130 -22.07 -35.43 5.61
N ARG A 131 -23.24 -35.70 6.21
CA ARG A 131 -23.66 -35.04 7.46
C ARG A 131 -22.75 -35.36 8.66
N ASP A 132 -22.47 -36.64 8.87
CA ASP A 132 -21.55 -37.17 9.89
C ASP A 132 -21.08 -38.57 9.52
N ASN A 133 -19.88 -38.98 9.97
CA ASN A 133 -19.27 -40.27 9.58
C ASN A 133 -20.10 -41.52 9.93
N MET A 134 -21.18 -41.35 10.70
CA MET A 134 -22.06 -42.42 11.14
C MET A 134 -23.34 -42.52 10.30
N SER A 135 -23.60 -41.57 9.40
CA SER A 135 -24.81 -41.50 8.57
C SER A 135 -24.49 -41.57 7.08
N ASP A 136 -25.30 -42.34 6.32
CA ASP A 136 -25.23 -42.41 4.85
C ASP A 136 -26.04 -41.27 4.19
N VAL A 137 -26.07 -40.10 4.83
CA VAL A 137 -26.81 -38.91 4.38
C VAL A 137 -25.87 -37.98 3.63
N PHE A 138 -26.05 -37.92 2.31
CA PHE A 138 -25.28 -37.06 1.41
C PHE A 138 -26.04 -35.81 1.05
N PHE A 139 -25.33 -34.69 0.98
CA PHE A 139 -25.89 -33.46 0.46
C PHE A 139 -25.84 -33.50 -1.08
N ASN A 140 -26.99 -33.71 -1.71
CA ASN A 140 -27.13 -33.86 -3.16
C ASN A 140 -28.22 -32.96 -3.78
N GLY A 141 -28.85 -32.11 -2.98
CA GLY A 141 -29.93 -31.23 -3.40
C GLY A 141 -30.44 -30.37 -2.25
N GLU A 142 -31.56 -29.67 -2.47
CA GLU A 142 -32.13 -28.77 -1.46
C GLU A 142 -32.76 -29.52 -0.27
N SER A 143 -33.27 -30.73 -0.47
CA SER A 143 -33.99 -31.48 0.57
C SER A 143 -33.15 -31.75 1.81
N GLU A 144 -31.96 -32.34 1.66
CA GLU A 144 -31.07 -32.64 2.79
C GLU A 144 -30.52 -31.37 3.42
N TYR A 145 -30.26 -30.34 2.62
CA TYR A 145 -29.83 -29.04 3.12
C TYR A 145 -30.90 -28.40 4.01
N ASP A 146 -32.16 -28.39 3.56
CA ASP A 146 -33.29 -27.79 4.28
C ASP A 146 -33.56 -28.50 5.61
N ILE A 147 -33.43 -29.83 5.63
CA ILE A 147 -33.65 -30.63 6.86
C ILE A 147 -32.52 -30.43 7.87
N TYR A 148 -31.26 -30.47 7.43
CA TYR A 148 -30.13 -30.62 8.35
C TYR A 148 -29.28 -29.35 8.57
N LEU A 149 -29.27 -28.42 7.62
CA LEU A 149 -28.35 -27.27 7.65
C LEU A 149 -29.03 -25.91 7.62
N LYS A 150 -30.17 -25.75 6.93
CA LYS A 150 -30.81 -24.44 6.73
C LYS A 150 -30.99 -23.65 8.02
N ASN A 151 -31.61 -24.24 9.04
CA ASN A 151 -31.81 -23.56 10.34
C ASN A 151 -30.48 -23.15 11.01
N ILE A 152 -29.45 -23.99 10.89
CA ILE A 152 -28.14 -23.71 11.46
C ILE A 152 -27.48 -22.56 10.69
N VAL A 153 -27.53 -22.60 9.35
CA VAL A 153 -26.98 -21.55 8.47
C VAL A 153 -27.72 -20.23 8.65
N ASP A 154 -29.04 -20.26 8.82
CA ASP A 154 -29.85 -19.07 9.04
C ASP A 154 -29.55 -18.42 10.40
N SER A 155 -29.16 -19.22 11.39
CA SER A 155 -28.73 -18.73 12.71
C SER A 155 -27.31 -18.13 12.75
N ILE A 156 -26.53 -18.24 11.67
CA ILE A 156 -25.18 -17.68 11.60
C ILE A 156 -25.23 -16.18 11.86
N GLN A 157 -24.35 -15.74 12.77
CA GLN A 157 -24.07 -14.33 13.02
C GLN A 157 -22.58 -14.06 12.84
N ILE A 158 -22.25 -12.87 12.35
CA ILE A 158 -20.89 -12.36 12.23
C ILE A 158 -20.79 -11.14 13.14
N ASN A 159 -19.67 -10.98 13.85
CA ASN A 159 -19.41 -9.76 14.63
C ASN A 159 -19.18 -8.57 13.71
N ASP A 160 -19.03 -7.38 14.27
CA ASP A 160 -18.64 -6.22 13.46
C ASP A 160 -17.26 -6.45 12.87
N LEU A 161 -17.11 -6.09 11.60
CA LEU A 161 -15.91 -6.31 10.80
C LEU A 161 -15.34 -4.96 10.41
N ASP A 162 -14.03 -4.80 10.56
CA ASP A 162 -13.32 -3.74 9.85
C ASP A 162 -13.27 -4.05 8.34
N ALA A 163 -12.95 -3.03 7.53
CA ALA A 163 -12.94 -3.15 6.07
C ALA A 163 -11.94 -4.22 5.56
N PHE A 164 -10.82 -4.41 6.26
CA PHE A 164 -9.82 -5.42 5.90
C PHE A 164 -10.31 -6.84 6.19
N GLN A 165 -10.97 -7.05 7.33
CA GLN A 165 -11.61 -8.31 7.70
C GLN A 165 -12.75 -8.66 6.74
N GLU A 166 -13.58 -7.67 6.40
CA GLU A 166 -14.62 -7.83 5.37
C GLU A 166 -14.00 -8.30 4.06
N PHE A 167 -12.97 -7.60 3.56
CA PHE A 167 -12.31 -7.94 2.30
C PHE A 167 -11.72 -9.37 2.31
N LYS A 168 -11.08 -9.77 3.43
CA LYS A 168 -10.52 -11.12 3.60
C LYS A 168 -11.60 -12.20 3.50
N ILE A 169 -12.75 -12.01 4.17
CA ILE A 169 -13.87 -12.94 4.13
C ILE A 169 -14.42 -13.03 2.71
N LEU A 170 -14.67 -11.89 2.07
CA LEU A 170 -15.21 -11.83 0.71
C LEU A 170 -14.29 -12.51 -0.30
N CYS A 171 -12.97 -12.36 -0.17
CA CYS A 171 -11.98 -13.07 -0.98
C CYS A 171 -12.11 -14.59 -0.85
N LYS A 172 -12.20 -15.12 0.38
CA LYS A 172 -12.35 -16.57 0.59
C LYS A 172 -13.67 -17.09 0.03
N LEU A 173 -14.78 -16.37 0.26
CA LEU A 173 -16.10 -16.73 -0.28
C LEU A 173 -16.10 -16.73 -1.81
N LYS A 174 -15.47 -15.73 -2.42
CA LYS A 174 -15.34 -15.65 -3.87
C LYS A 174 -14.51 -16.80 -4.45
N LEU A 175 -13.40 -17.13 -3.80
CA LEU A 175 -12.57 -18.27 -4.19
C LEU A 175 -13.38 -19.58 -4.15
N ILE A 176 -14.15 -19.82 -3.09
CA ILE A 176 -15.00 -21.02 -2.97
C ILE A 176 -16.00 -21.10 -4.13
N ASN A 177 -16.71 -20.01 -4.41
CA ASN A 177 -17.66 -19.97 -5.52
C ASN A 177 -16.99 -20.25 -6.86
N ASP A 178 -15.84 -19.63 -7.11
CA ASP A 178 -15.11 -19.81 -8.37
C ASP A 178 -14.60 -21.23 -8.55
N LEU A 179 -14.17 -21.87 -7.47
CA LEU A 179 -13.81 -23.28 -7.46
C LEU A 179 -15.02 -24.13 -7.85
N MET A 180 -16.18 -23.89 -7.25
CA MET A 180 -17.42 -24.62 -7.57
C MET A 180 -17.85 -24.44 -9.04
N PHE A 181 -17.62 -23.28 -9.64
CA PHE A 181 -17.91 -23.02 -11.06
C PHE A 181 -16.79 -23.43 -12.03
N ASN A 182 -15.69 -24.00 -11.56
CA ASN A 182 -14.50 -24.33 -12.37
C ASN A 182 -13.84 -23.12 -13.08
N TYR A 183 -14.01 -21.90 -12.56
CA TYR A 183 -13.52 -20.67 -13.19
C TYR A 183 -12.07 -20.31 -12.86
N VAL A 184 -11.45 -20.91 -11.84
CA VAL A 184 -10.16 -20.42 -11.30
C VAL A 184 -9.11 -21.51 -11.19
N GLN A 185 -7.92 -21.19 -11.68
CA GLN A 185 -6.66 -21.84 -11.31
C GLN A 185 -6.27 -21.38 -9.90
N PHE A 186 -6.60 -22.22 -8.92
CA PHE A 186 -6.40 -21.97 -7.49
C PHE A 186 -4.99 -21.46 -7.16
N ASP A 187 -3.97 -21.96 -7.87
CA ASP A 187 -2.55 -21.68 -7.68
C ASP A 187 -2.18 -20.21 -7.94
N HIS A 188 -2.94 -19.48 -8.76
CA HIS A 188 -2.66 -18.08 -9.06
C HIS A 188 -3.27 -17.09 -8.06
N ILE A 189 -4.30 -17.51 -7.32
CA ILE A 189 -5.00 -16.67 -6.33
C ILE A 189 -4.48 -16.90 -4.91
N GLN A 190 -4.03 -18.12 -4.58
CA GLN A 190 -3.50 -18.42 -3.26
C GLN A 190 -2.37 -17.46 -2.80
N PRO A 191 -1.42 -17.03 -3.67
CA PRO A 191 -0.41 -16.05 -3.29
C PRO A 191 -1.00 -14.70 -2.88
N LEU A 192 -2.05 -14.22 -3.54
CA LEU A 192 -2.76 -12.98 -3.16
C LEU A 192 -3.35 -13.11 -1.76
N LEU A 193 -4.02 -14.24 -1.48
CA LEU A 193 -4.65 -14.47 -0.18
C LEU A 193 -3.63 -14.53 0.95
N LYS A 194 -2.51 -15.24 0.74
CA LYS A 194 -1.41 -15.30 1.72
C LYS A 194 -0.81 -13.92 1.97
N ARG A 195 -0.61 -13.12 0.92
CA ARG A 195 -0.14 -11.73 1.07
C ARG A 195 -1.15 -10.87 1.81
N ALA A 196 -2.44 -10.95 1.47
CA ALA A 196 -3.47 -10.24 2.19
C ALA A 196 -3.48 -10.62 3.68
N GLU A 197 -3.39 -11.91 4.01
CA GLU A 197 -3.31 -12.36 5.40
C GLU A 197 -2.06 -11.85 6.13
N SER A 198 -0.91 -11.80 5.46
CA SER A 198 0.35 -11.32 6.04
C SER A 198 0.40 -9.79 6.17
N SER A 199 -0.09 -9.04 5.18
CA SER A 199 0.01 -7.58 5.13
C SER A 199 -1.07 -6.90 5.97
N LEU A 200 -2.20 -7.57 6.21
CA LEU A 200 -3.32 -7.04 7.00
C LEU A 200 -2.87 -6.53 8.38
N GLY A 201 -2.01 -7.27 9.07
CA GLY A 201 -1.57 -6.91 10.43
C GLY A 201 -0.77 -5.60 10.49
N GLY A 202 -0.02 -5.28 9.43
CA GLY A 202 0.69 -4.01 9.30
C GLY A 202 -0.22 -2.91 8.77
N LEU A 203 -0.93 -3.18 7.66
CA LEU A 203 -1.79 -2.20 6.98
C LEU A 203 -2.93 -1.71 7.85
N SER A 204 -3.59 -2.59 8.63
CA SER A 204 -4.67 -2.19 9.55
C SER A 204 -4.20 -1.28 10.68
N LYS A 205 -2.90 -1.26 11.01
CA LYS A 205 -2.33 -0.35 12.02
C LYS A 205 -1.94 1.02 11.47
N VAL A 206 -1.79 1.14 10.16
CA VAL A 206 -1.35 2.39 9.50
C VAL A 206 -2.41 3.01 8.59
N ILE A 207 -3.50 2.30 8.28
CA ILE A 207 -4.63 2.79 7.50
C ILE A 207 -5.89 2.65 8.32
N LYS A 208 -6.67 3.73 8.38
CA LYS A 208 -8.00 3.76 8.96
C LYS A 208 -9.02 4.01 7.86
N VAL A 209 -9.93 3.06 7.66
CA VAL A 209 -11.00 3.21 6.67
C VAL A 209 -12.17 3.93 7.31
N GLU A 210 -12.57 5.07 6.75
CA GLU A 210 -13.62 5.94 7.28
C GLU A 210 -14.66 6.27 6.21
N SER A 211 -15.92 6.48 6.60
CA SER A 211 -17.00 6.77 5.64
C SER A 211 -16.82 8.12 4.93
N SER A 212 -16.12 9.06 5.57
CA SER A 212 -15.69 10.32 4.96
C SER A 212 -14.38 10.78 5.59
N VAL A 213 -13.42 11.17 4.76
CA VAL A 213 -12.15 11.75 5.21
C VAL A 213 -12.29 13.27 5.27
N ALA A 214 -11.91 13.86 6.40
CA ALA A 214 -11.89 15.31 6.55
C ALA A 214 -10.87 15.93 5.59
N VAL A 215 -11.20 17.10 5.03
CA VAL A 215 -10.25 17.84 4.20
C VAL A 215 -9.20 18.45 5.12
N ASP A 216 -7.94 18.08 4.89
CA ASP A 216 -6.79 18.70 5.54
C ASP A 216 -6.57 20.10 4.92
N ASP A 217 -6.65 21.14 5.74
CA ASP A 217 -6.46 22.55 5.36
C ASP A 217 -5.06 23.07 5.71
N LYS A 218 -4.19 22.20 6.24
CA LYS A 218 -2.81 22.56 6.61
C LYS A 218 -1.99 22.83 5.36
N ALA A 219 -0.98 23.70 5.51
CA ALA A 219 -0.09 24.08 4.42
C ALA A 219 0.78 22.90 3.95
N ILE A 220 1.15 22.01 4.88
CA ILE A 220 1.95 20.83 4.59
C ILE A 220 1.46 19.61 5.37
N THR A 221 1.22 18.51 4.65
CA THR A 221 1.06 17.18 5.25
C THR A 221 2.40 16.44 5.17
N VAL A 222 2.90 15.94 6.30
CA VAL A 222 4.11 15.12 6.41
C VAL A 222 3.71 13.73 6.87
N ILE A 223 4.07 12.71 6.11
CA ILE A 223 3.80 11.31 6.45
C ILE A 223 5.12 10.60 6.66
N SER A 224 5.38 10.23 7.91
CA SER A 224 6.57 9.45 8.24
C SER A 224 6.33 7.96 8.11
N LEU A 225 7.32 7.29 7.56
CA LEU A 225 7.38 5.84 7.42
C LEU A 225 8.50 5.23 8.25
N ARG A 226 9.19 6.00 9.11
CA ARG A 226 10.37 5.55 9.86
C ARG A 226 10.16 4.19 10.52
N ASN A 227 9.05 4.06 11.25
CA ASN A 227 8.68 2.91 12.07
C ASN A 227 7.83 1.85 11.33
N CYS A 228 7.75 1.95 10.00
CA CYS A 228 7.06 0.99 9.16
C CYS A 228 7.97 -0.16 8.72
N ASN A 229 7.43 -1.37 8.64
CA ASN A 229 8.08 -2.50 8.01
C ASN A 229 8.27 -2.29 6.49
N GLN A 230 9.08 -3.14 5.87
CA GLN A 230 9.42 -3.01 4.44
C GLN A 230 8.21 -3.13 3.52
N ASP A 231 7.21 -3.97 3.86
CA ASP A 231 6.01 -4.13 3.04
C ASP A 231 5.17 -2.84 3.03
N VAL A 232 4.98 -2.22 4.19
CA VAL A 232 4.25 -0.97 4.34
C VAL A 232 4.99 0.20 3.72
N LYS A 233 6.33 0.28 3.88
CA LYS A 233 7.19 1.27 3.21
C LYS A 233 7.09 1.22 1.69
N LYS A 234 6.72 0.08 1.11
CA LYS A 234 6.48 -0.05 -0.32
C LYS A 234 5.07 0.35 -0.72
N ILE A 235 4.06 0.02 0.08
CA ILE A 235 2.65 0.19 -0.30
C ILE A 235 2.14 1.60 -0.04
N ILE A 236 2.42 2.16 1.15
CA ILE A 236 1.83 3.43 1.60
C ILE A 236 2.19 4.60 0.69
N PRO A 237 3.45 4.79 0.24
CA PRO A 237 3.78 5.87 -0.69
C PRO A 237 2.93 5.88 -1.96
N LEU A 238 2.68 4.71 -2.56
CA LEU A 238 1.86 4.61 -3.77
C LEU A 238 0.40 4.94 -3.47
N LEU A 239 -0.13 4.36 -2.39
CA LEU A 239 -1.51 4.58 -1.96
C LEU A 239 -1.77 6.07 -1.72
N VAL A 240 -0.93 6.69 -0.91
CA VAL A 240 -1.04 8.09 -0.52
C VAL A 240 -0.84 9.00 -1.75
N THR A 241 0.18 8.74 -2.58
CA THR A 241 0.38 9.49 -3.83
C THR A 241 -0.86 9.44 -4.71
N LYS A 242 -1.45 8.25 -4.88
CA LYS A 242 -2.66 8.06 -5.67
C LYS A 242 -3.88 8.75 -5.06
N HIS A 243 -4.03 8.71 -3.74
CA HIS A 243 -5.09 9.40 -3.00
C HIS A 243 -5.07 10.90 -3.31
N TYR A 244 -3.93 11.56 -3.07
CA TYR A 244 -3.83 13.01 -3.28
C TYR A 244 -3.87 13.38 -4.77
N TYR A 245 -3.24 12.60 -5.65
CA TYR A 245 -3.29 12.81 -7.10
C TYR A 245 -4.73 12.78 -7.62
N ASN A 246 -5.49 11.73 -7.28
CA ASN A 246 -6.88 11.57 -7.73
C ASN A 246 -7.80 12.64 -7.13
N SER A 247 -7.63 12.95 -5.84
CA SER A 247 -8.40 14.00 -5.17
C SER A 247 -8.16 15.36 -5.85
N HIS A 248 -6.91 15.71 -6.11
CA HIS A 248 -6.55 16.97 -6.77
C HIS A 248 -7.07 17.03 -8.22
N LYS A 249 -6.89 15.95 -9.00
CA LYS A 249 -7.38 15.83 -10.38
C LYS A 249 -8.90 16.01 -10.49
N LYS A 250 -9.67 15.57 -9.50
CA LYS A 250 -11.13 15.79 -9.43
C LYS A 250 -11.51 17.26 -9.17
N GLN A 251 -10.68 17.98 -8.42
CA GLN A 251 -10.92 19.38 -8.03
C GLN A 251 -10.51 20.36 -9.13
N VAL A 252 -9.40 20.09 -9.83
CA VAL A 252 -8.89 20.94 -10.91
C VAL A 252 -9.62 20.64 -12.21
N LYS A 253 -10.56 21.53 -12.59
CA LYS A 253 -11.37 21.40 -13.82
C LYS A 253 -11.00 22.39 -14.93
N LYS A 254 -10.16 23.37 -14.64
CA LYS A 254 -9.78 24.44 -15.57
C LYS A 254 -8.33 24.28 -16.02
N SER A 255 -8.04 24.84 -17.19
CA SER A 255 -6.69 25.01 -17.73
C SER A 255 -6.50 26.50 -18.04
N PRO A 256 -5.54 27.21 -17.42
CA PRO A 256 -4.54 26.72 -16.47
C PRO A 256 -5.12 26.31 -15.09
N PRO A 257 -4.42 25.45 -14.33
CA PRO A 257 -4.86 25.00 -13.02
C PRO A 257 -4.88 26.16 -11.99
N GLU A 258 -5.94 26.23 -11.18
CA GLU A 258 -6.12 27.28 -10.16
C GLU A 258 -5.51 26.92 -8.79
N LYS A 259 -5.13 25.65 -8.61
CA LYS A 259 -4.51 25.11 -7.40
C LYS A 259 -3.34 24.24 -7.80
N THR A 260 -2.36 24.11 -6.90
CA THR A 260 -1.21 23.22 -7.10
C THR A 260 -1.14 22.18 -5.99
N LEU A 261 -0.55 21.03 -6.31
CA LEU A 261 -0.18 20.00 -5.36
C LEU A 261 1.30 19.69 -5.51
N HIS A 262 2.06 19.87 -4.45
CA HIS A 262 3.48 19.54 -4.41
C HIS A 262 3.67 18.22 -3.65
N LEU A 263 4.15 17.21 -4.36
CA LEU A 263 4.53 15.91 -3.82
C LEU A 263 6.04 15.88 -3.66
N ILE A 264 6.52 15.81 -2.41
CA ILE A 264 7.93 15.70 -2.09
C ILE A 264 8.18 14.30 -1.56
N ILE A 265 9.16 13.61 -2.12
CA ILE A 265 9.54 12.26 -1.71
C ILE A 265 10.98 12.30 -1.24
N ASP A 266 11.18 12.10 0.05
CA ASP A 266 12.51 11.90 0.59
C ASP A 266 12.97 10.46 0.41
N GLU A 267 14.28 10.26 0.27
CA GLU A 267 14.89 8.96 -0.03
C GLU A 267 14.18 8.21 -1.18
N ALA A 268 13.91 8.92 -2.27
CA ALA A 268 13.05 8.49 -3.37
C ALA A 268 13.48 7.17 -4.03
N HIS A 269 14.76 6.77 -3.90
CA HIS A 269 15.22 5.48 -4.37
C HIS A 269 14.50 4.29 -3.69
N ASN A 270 13.95 4.46 -2.48
CA ASN A 270 13.14 3.42 -1.82
C ASN A 270 11.89 3.03 -2.64
N ILE A 271 11.32 3.97 -3.40
CA ILE A 271 10.10 3.75 -4.18
C ILE A 271 10.39 3.70 -5.67
N LEU A 272 11.41 4.40 -6.16
CA LEU A 272 11.62 4.59 -7.60
C LEU A 272 12.75 3.71 -8.15
N SER A 273 13.28 2.76 -7.36
CA SER A 273 14.39 1.93 -7.80
C SER A 273 14.00 0.89 -8.85
N GLN A 274 14.85 0.70 -9.87
CA GLN A 274 14.70 -0.43 -10.80
C GLN A 274 15.35 -1.75 -10.30
N GLN A 275 16.25 -1.70 -9.32
CA GLN A 275 17.11 -2.84 -8.95
C GLN A 275 16.52 -3.79 -7.90
N SER A 276 15.23 -3.71 -7.58
CA SER A 276 14.58 -4.59 -6.61
C SER A 276 14.42 -6.03 -7.14
N VAL A 277 15.49 -6.83 -7.06
CA VAL A 277 15.57 -8.24 -7.53
C VAL A 277 14.52 -9.16 -6.87
N ARG A 278 13.98 -8.77 -5.71
CA ARG A 278 13.02 -9.56 -4.92
C ARG A 278 11.55 -9.23 -5.20
N GLU A 279 11.25 -8.29 -6.09
CA GLU A 279 9.87 -7.89 -6.39
C GLU A 279 9.31 -8.67 -7.58
N GLN A 280 8.00 -8.96 -7.54
CA GLN A 280 7.30 -9.48 -8.72
C GLN A 280 7.38 -8.42 -9.81
N ALA A 281 7.89 -8.79 -11.00
CA ALA A 281 8.11 -7.86 -12.11
C ALA A 281 6.90 -6.93 -12.33
N ASN A 282 5.69 -7.49 -12.37
CA ASN A 282 4.46 -6.75 -12.61
C ASN A 282 4.15 -5.68 -11.55
N TRP A 283 4.49 -5.90 -10.28
CA TRP A 283 4.27 -4.90 -9.22
C TRP A 283 5.22 -3.72 -9.36
N LYS A 284 6.48 -4.03 -9.65
CA LYS A 284 7.51 -3.04 -9.89
C LYS A 284 7.14 -2.15 -11.09
N ASP A 285 6.64 -2.76 -12.17
CA ASP A 285 6.20 -2.03 -13.36
C ASP A 285 5.06 -1.07 -13.02
N TYR A 286 4.01 -1.55 -12.33
CA TYR A 286 2.90 -0.70 -11.88
C TYR A 286 3.35 0.51 -11.05
N ARG A 287 4.28 0.30 -10.12
CA ARG A 287 4.83 1.37 -9.27
C ARG A 287 5.49 2.46 -10.12
N LEU A 288 6.36 2.08 -11.04
CA LEU A 288 7.06 3.03 -11.90
C LEU A 288 6.10 3.73 -12.86
N GLU A 289 5.15 2.98 -13.44
CA GLU A 289 4.09 3.51 -14.30
C GLU A 289 3.29 4.63 -13.62
N LEU A 290 2.91 4.46 -12.34
CA LEU A 290 2.17 5.48 -11.57
C LEU A 290 2.95 6.81 -11.50
N PHE A 291 4.24 6.74 -11.17
CA PHE A 291 5.07 7.95 -11.05
C PHE A 291 5.42 8.54 -12.42
N GLU A 292 5.61 7.70 -13.45
CA GLU A 292 5.78 8.17 -14.82
C GLU A 292 4.53 8.89 -15.34
N GLU A 293 3.32 8.36 -15.07
CA GLU A 293 2.06 9.04 -15.38
C GLU A 293 2.00 10.39 -14.65
N LEU A 294 2.31 10.41 -13.35
CA LEU A 294 2.28 11.63 -12.55
C LEU A 294 3.20 12.70 -13.12
N ILE A 295 4.42 12.35 -13.54
CA ILE A 295 5.36 13.32 -14.12
C ILE A 295 4.90 13.79 -15.51
N LYS A 296 4.41 12.88 -16.36
CA LYS A 296 3.98 13.19 -17.73
C LYS A 296 2.68 14.01 -17.77
N GLU A 297 1.72 13.68 -16.91
CA GLU A 297 0.38 14.30 -16.90
C GLU A 297 0.20 15.37 -15.82
N GLY A 298 0.97 15.32 -14.73
CA GLY A 298 0.79 16.16 -13.56
C GLY A 298 0.78 17.66 -13.85
N ARG A 299 1.58 18.10 -14.83
CA ARG A 299 1.61 19.50 -15.29
C ARG A 299 0.24 20.01 -15.75
N LYS A 300 -0.58 19.16 -16.39
CA LYS A 300 -1.94 19.53 -16.84
C LYS A 300 -2.86 19.85 -15.67
N PHE A 301 -2.57 19.29 -14.49
CA PHE A 301 -3.40 19.37 -13.30
C PHE A 301 -2.76 20.21 -12.18
N GLY A 302 -1.62 20.88 -12.42
CA GLY A 302 -0.93 21.66 -11.39
C GLY A 302 -0.18 20.83 -10.34
N ILE A 303 0.19 19.60 -10.68
CA ILE A 303 0.88 18.67 -9.77
C ILE A 303 2.38 18.70 -10.06
N PHE A 304 3.17 18.91 -9.01
CA PHE A 304 4.63 18.97 -9.05
C PHE A 304 5.24 17.88 -8.19
N LEU A 305 6.26 17.21 -8.71
CA LEU A 305 7.01 16.17 -8.02
C LEU A 305 8.43 16.67 -7.71
N THR A 306 8.84 16.52 -6.46
CA THR A 306 10.21 16.76 -6.00
C THR A 306 10.76 15.47 -5.42
N LEU A 307 11.92 15.05 -5.90
CA LEU A 307 12.59 13.82 -5.49
C LEU A 307 13.89 14.19 -4.78
N SER A 308 14.05 13.76 -3.54
CA SER A 308 15.30 13.80 -2.79
C SER A 308 15.87 12.38 -2.71
N SER A 309 17.14 12.19 -3.01
CA SER A 309 17.79 10.87 -2.91
C SER A 309 19.30 10.97 -2.91
N GLN A 310 19.93 10.20 -2.03
CA GLN A 310 21.37 9.97 -1.98
C GLN A 310 21.90 8.96 -3.04
N ARG A 311 21.01 8.18 -3.68
CA ARG A 311 21.35 7.18 -4.71
C ARG A 311 20.63 7.48 -6.02
N PRO A 312 21.01 8.53 -6.77
CA PRO A 312 20.35 8.87 -8.03
C PRO A 312 20.46 7.74 -9.06
N ALA A 313 21.54 6.94 -9.04
CA ALA A 313 21.72 5.82 -9.95
C ALA A 313 20.69 4.69 -9.81
N ASP A 314 20.03 4.61 -8.65
CA ASP A 314 19.04 3.58 -8.39
C ASP A 314 17.68 3.96 -8.95
N ILE A 315 17.38 5.26 -9.09
CA ILE A 315 16.12 5.79 -9.62
C ILE A 315 15.96 5.41 -11.10
N SER A 316 14.73 5.08 -11.51
CA SER A 316 14.39 4.80 -12.91
C SER A 316 14.90 5.90 -13.87
N ALA A 317 15.67 5.51 -14.88
CA ALA A 317 16.18 6.42 -15.91
C ALA A 317 15.04 7.15 -16.64
N THR A 318 13.91 6.47 -16.87
CA THR A 318 12.72 7.07 -17.47
C THR A 318 12.19 8.21 -16.62
N ILE A 319 12.12 8.05 -15.30
CA ILE A 319 11.69 9.10 -14.36
C ILE A 319 12.71 10.25 -14.36
N MET A 320 14.00 9.93 -14.23
CA MET A 320 15.08 10.92 -14.21
C MET A 320 15.08 11.80 -15.48
N SER A 321 14.84 11.22 -16.66
CA SER A 321 14.79 11.96 -17.93
C SER A 321 13.62 12.96 -18.04
N GLN A 322 12.62 12.84 -17.18
CA GLN A 322 11.45 13.72 -17.16
C GLN A 322 11.55 14.82 -16.08
N LEU A 323 12.60 14.81 -15.26
CA LEU A 323 12.84 15.86 -14.28
C LEU A 323 13.39 17.11 -14.99
N HIS A 324 12.80 18.26 -14.67
CA HIS A 324 13.13 19.52 -15.32
C HIS A 324 14.30 20.26 -14.67
N ASN A 325 14.41 20.18 -13.35
CA ASN A 325 15.35 20.96 -12.55
C ASN A 325 16.08 20.03 -11.59
N PHE A 326 17.37 20.26 -11.44
CA PHE A 326 18.27 19.45 -10.61
C PHE A 326 19.04 20.34 -9.65
N PHE A 327 19.10 19.89 -8.40
CA PHE A 327 19.92 20.44 -7.33
C PHE A 327 20.92 19.36 -6.95
N ILE A 328 22.14 19.45 -7.47
CA ILE A 328 23.14 18.39 -7.37
C ILE A 328 24.13 18.78 -6.27
N HIS A 329 23.99 18.12 -5.12
CA HIS A 329 24.99 18.20 -4.05
C HIS A 329 26.17 17.27 -4.33
N ARG A 330 27.13 17.22 -3.39
CA ARG A 330 28.32 16.39 -3.50
C ARG A 330 27.95 14.92 -3.76
N LEU A 331 28.46 14.38 -4.87
CA LEU A 331 28.36 12.97 -5.23
C LEU A 331 29.76 12.44 -5.59
N VAL A 332 30.14 11.32 -4.99
CA VAL A 332 31.49 10.74 -5.13
C VAL A 332 31.47 9.43 -5.94
N ASN A 333 30.30 8.81 -6.08
CA ASN A 333 30.14 7.53 -6.76
C ASN A 333 30.16 7.71 -8.29
N ASP A 334 31.09 7.05 -8.97
CA ASP A 334 31.24 7.11 -10.42
C ASP A 334 29.98 6.71 -11.19
N ARG A 335 29.22 5.75 -10.65
CA ARG A 335 27.96 5.29 -11.26
C ARG A 335 26.89 6.38 -11.22
N ASP A 336 26.79 7.09 -10.10
CA ASP A 336 25.87 8.22 -9.94
C ASP A 336 26.25 9.36 -10.89
N LEU A 337 27.53 9.72 -10.94
CA LEU A 337 28.05 10.73 -11.86
C LEU A 337 27.80 10.35 -13.34
N PHE A 338 28.07 9.10 -13.72
CA PHE A 338 27.83 8.62 -15.08
C PHE A 338 26.36 8.70 -15.49
N LEU A 339 25.42 8.36 -14.60
CA LEU A 339 24.00 8.44 -14.90
C LEU A 339 23.52 9.89 -15.04
N LEU A 340 24.04 10.81 -14.23
CA LEU A 340 23.75 12.24 -14.38
C LEU A 340 24.22 12.77 -15.75
N ASP A 341 25.39 12.32 -16.24
CA ASP A 341 25.94 12.72 -17.56
C ASP A 341 24.96 12.43 -18.69
N ASN A 342 24.44 11.21 -18.69
CA ASN A 342 23.63 10.71 -19.79
C ASN A 342 22.19 11.20 -19.73
N THR A 343 21.76 11.71 -18.58
CA THR A 343 20.36 12.09 -18.34
C THR A 343 20.15 13.60 -18.32
N ILE A 344 21.15 14.38 -17.91
CA ILE A 344 21.04 15.83 -17.73
C ILE A 344 21.81 16.54 -18.83
N SER A 345 21.13 16.84 -19.94
CA SER A 345 21.73 17.53 -21.09
C SER A 345 22.22 18.95 -20.78
N THR A 346 21.71 19.57 -19.72
CA THR A 346 22.06 20.93 -19.31
C THR A 346 23.30 20.98 -18.41
N LEU A 347 23.88 19.84 -18.01
CA LEU A 347 25.07 19.78 -17.17
C LEU A 347 26.33 19.75 -18.04
N ASP A 348 27.18 20.77 -17.95
CA ASP A 348 28.44 20.84 -18.68
C ASP A 348 29.58 20.09 -17.95
N SER A 349 30.62 19.73 -18.71
CA SER A 349 31.75 18.94 -18.21
C SER A 349 32.52 19.64 -17.09
N VAL A 350 32.58 20.97 -17.10
CA VAL A 350 33.25 21.76 -16.05
C VAL A 350 32.45 21.64 -14.75
N SER A 351 31.15 21.93 -14.76
CA SER A 351 30.28 21.77 -13.59
C SER A 351 30.33 20.34 -13.05
N ARG A 352 30.30 19.33 -13.93
CA ARG A 352 30.43 17.92 -13.54
C ARG A 352 31.70 17.64 -12.74
N SER A 353 32.84 18.17 -13.18
CA SER A 353 34.13 17.97 -12.51
C SER A 353 34.19 18.57 -11.10
N LEU A 354 33.31 19.54 -10.81
CA LEU A 354 33.18 20.17 -9.50
C LEU A 354 32.33 19.34 -8.52
N ILE A 355 31.37 18.53 -8.99
CA ILE A 355 30.42 17.78 -8.15
C ILE A 355 31.12 16.99 -7.02
N PRO A 356 32.19 16.21 -7.26
CA PRO A 356 32.83 15.43 -6.20
C PRO A 356 33.52 16.28 -5.12
N ASN A 357 33.85 17.53 -5.47
CA ASN A 357 34.62 18.47 -4.67
C ASN A 357 33.76 19.53 -3.96
N LEU A 358 32.42 19.47 -4.13
CA LEU A 358 31.51 20.40 -3.46
C LEU A 358 31.61 20.28 -1.93
N SER A 359 31.68 21.42 -1.25
CA SER A 359 31.56 21.49 0.20
C SER A 359 30.11 21.26 0.67
N ARG A 360 29.93 20.97 1.96
CA ARG A 360 28.60 20.84 2.57
C ARG A 360 27.79 22.13 2.36
N GLY A 361 26.53 21.98 1.98
CA GLY A 361 25.64 23.11 1.66
C GLY A 361 25.85 23.70 0.27
N SER A 362 26.94 23.37 -0.44
CA SER A 362 27.10 23.77 -1.84
C SER A 362 26.33 22.82 -2.77
N CYS A 363 25.74 23.36 -3.84
CA CYS A 363 25.15 22.55 -4.90
C CYS A 363 25.27 23.22 -6.27
N ILE A 364 25.21 22.38 -7.31
CA ILE A 364 25.09 22.82 -8.69
C ILE A 364 23.61 22.75 -9.06
N ILE A 365 23.06 23.88 -9.49
CA ILE A 365 21.70 23.98 -9.98
C ILE A 365 21.74 24.03 -11.51
N THR A 366 20.94 23.19 -12.15
CA THR A 366 20.79 23.16 -13.61
C THR A 366 19.38 22.68 -13.99
N GLY A 367 18.95 22.96 -15.22
CA GLY A 367 17.65 22.51 -15.72
C GLY A 367 16.94 23.57 -16.56
N THR A 368 15.68 23.31 -16.90
CA THR A 368 14.90 24.19 -17.80
C THR A 368 14.53 25.54 -17.19
N SER A 369 14.65 25.70 -15.88
CA SER A 369 14.41 26.97 -15.20
C SER A 369 15.67 27.86 -15.12
N PHE A 370 16.81 27.41 -15.64
CA PHE A 370 18.09 28.10 -15.56
C PHE A 370 18.78 28.15 -16.93
N ASP A 371 19.28 29.32 -17.32
CA ASP A 371 19.95 29.47 -18.62
C ASP A 371 21.31 28.76 -18.67
N LEU A 372 21.99 28.68 -17.52
CA LEU A 372 23.30 28.05 -17.35
C LEU A 372 23.37 27.34 -15.99
N PRO A 373 24.19 26.28 -15.86
CA PRO A 373 24.51 25.70 -14.55
C PRO A 373 25.12 26.74 -13.61
N MET A 374 24.64 26.77 -12.38
CA MET A 374 25.14 27.68 -11.34
C MET A 374 25.60 26.91 -10.12
N LEU A 375 26.78 27.24 -9.62
CA LEU A 375 27.24 26.83 -8.30
C LEU A 375 26.67 27.78 -7.25
N ILE A 376 25.91 27.26 -6.30
CA ILE A 376 25.35 28.03 -5.19
C ILE A 376 25.77 27.46 -3.84
N GLN A 377 25.70 28.30 -2.81
CA GLN A 377 25.76 27.92 -1.41
C GLN A 377 24.35 28.03 -0.82
N VAL A 378 23.83 26.94 -0.27
CA VAL A 378 22.55 26.92 0.44
C VAL A 378 22.80 27.36 1.88
N ASP A 379 22.03 28.35 2.32
CA ASP A 379 22.06 28.83 3.69
C ASP A 379 21.59 27.75 4.67
N GLU A 380 22.25 27.67 5.81
CA GLU A 380 21.85 26.75 6.87
C GLU A 380 20.55 27.24 7.53
N LEU A 381 19.62 26.32 7.77
CA LEU A 381 18.39 26.63 8.50
C LEU A 381 18.72 27.00 9.96
N ASN A 382 17.90 27.85 10.58
CA ASN A 382 17.95 28.06 12.03
C ASN A 382 17.71 26.74 12.78
N ASP A 383 18.32 26.54 13.94
CA ASP A 383 18.26 25.26 14.68
C ASP A 383 16.83 24.76 14.94
N ASN A 384 15.89 25.67 15.23
CA ASN A 384 14.48 25.32 15.45
C ASN A 384 13.76 24.82 14.18
N CYS A 385 14.29 25.14 13.00
CA CYS A 385 13.71 24.76 11.71
C CYS A 385 14.39 23.54 11.08
N LYS A 386 15.52 23.08 11.64
CA LYS A 386 16.31 21.97 11.07
C LYS A 386 15.57 20.64 11.22
N PRO A 387 15.66 19.75 10.22
CA PRO A 387 15.21 18.37 10.39
C PRO A 387 15.97 17.66 11.52
N ASP A 388 15.36 16.62 12.09
CA ASP A 388 15.96 15.78 13.14
C ASP A 388 16.99 14.80 12.55
N SER A 389 17.95 15.33 11.78
CA SER A 389 18.97 14.58 11.06
C SER A 389 20.34 14.59 11.75
N ASN A 390 20.41 15.09 12.98
CA ASN A 390 21.67 15.17 13.70
C ASN A 390 22.25 13.77 13.93
N ASP A 391 23.49 13.59 13.50
CA ASP A 391 24.26 12.37 13.75
C ASP A 391 24.30 12.07 15.25
N VAL A 392 24.26 10.78 15.56
CA VAL A 392 24.40 10.31 16.92
C VAL A 392 25.77 10.73 17.45
N LEU A 393 25.80 11.47 18.56
CA LEU A 393 27.06 11.83 19.24
C LEU A 393 27.67 10.57 19.87
N LEU A 394 28.46 9.83 19.08
CA LEU A 394 29.07 8.57 19.46
C LEU A 394 29.91 8.69 20.73
N GLU A 395 30.60 9.82 20.91
CA GLU A 395 31.40 10.12 22.10
C GLU A 395 30.56 10.04 23.39
N SER A 396 29.32 10.56 23.36
CA SER A 396 28.41 10.53 24.51
C SER A 396 27.77 9.16 24.77
N LEU A 397 27.68 8.31 23.75
CA LEU A 397 27.15 6.96 23.87
C LEU A 397 28.21 5.94 24.28
N TRP A 398 29.45 6.16 23.83
CA TRP A 398 30.59 5.30 24.12
C TRP A 398 31.33 5.71 25.39
N SER A 399 31.09 6.91 25.91
CA SER A 399 31.46 7.23 27.28
C SER A 399 30.72 6.27 28.20
N VAL A 400 31.44 5.27 28.68
CA VAL A 400 31.01 4.34 29.72
C VAL A 400 30.45 5.19 30.86
N LYS A 401 29.20 4.93 31.28
CA LYS A 401 28.72 5.44 32.55
C LYS A 401 29.67 4.89 33.62
N THR A 402 30.61 5.69 34.08
CA THR A 402 31.33 5.41 35.31
C THR A 402 30.26 5.34 36.39
N GLU A 403 30.04 4.13 36.91
CA GLU A 403 29.31 3.92 38.16
C GLU A 403 30.14 4.52 39.30
N GLU A 404 30.12 5.84 39.42
CA GLU A 404 30.59 6.53 40.61
C GLU A 404 29.59 7.64 40.91
N GLU A 405 28.60 7.31 41.75
CA GLU A 405 28.08 8.16 42.84
C GLU A 405 26.88 7.46 43.51
N SER A 406 27.18 6.46 44.36
CA SER A 406 26.40 6.16 45.56
C SER A 406 27.20 5.27 46.52
N ALA A 407 28.12 5.91 47.25
CA ALA A 407 28.59 5.43 48.54
C ALA A 407 28.84 6.64 49.45
#